data_AF-A0A2V8AZA3-F1
#
_entry.id   AF-A0A2V8AZA3-F1
#
_cell.length_a   1.000
_cell.length_b   1.000
_cell.length_c   1.000
_cell.angle_alpha   90.00
_cell.angle_beta   90.00
_cell.angle_gamma   90.00
#
_symmetry.space_group_name_H-M   'P 1'
#
loop_
_entity.id
_entity.type
_entity.pdbx_description
1 polymer ?
#
loop_
_entity_poly.entity_id
_entity_poly.type
_entity_poly.pdbx_seq_one_letter_code
_entity_poly.pdbx_strand_id
1 'polypeptide(L)'
;MSAELLTSGFHAATMTLMIRALVLATILSAIPRTAAVQVVSVLHIKVILVDAEGRATPVPRHALLVSDNPATVTPRRIVTAMDGTVDVRLRPGNYTVESDQPVAFHGKTYQWTQTLDIVAGRDAVLELTADNAEVEAVTAATATSGAPLEADPWLRLPQWEDSVVALWTPTAHASGFVIDANGLIATSQRAIGSATSVEVQLTRDVKVAGSVVVADRARDVAVLRIDSKALASARPVPLECAESMPTVADGQQIFTISVPLRQQKGITTGAVSRQGAHALVSDLTLASGSAGGPVFTAGGVVVGITSVGDDKGERSRGDTPIVRIGDVCDVVAGAEKRLKDAAPPAGTHLPVEPVQPIPVDALEEAAKGRAGSLSPYQMSASDFDVAFITPVMIYGAQHQSEQAGRRERPRVPLGPDAAYALMRPLMDFSNWSEYVADFPPVLLIRVTPKLVEGFWTKVARGAAETQGVVLPPIKRFASGFSRMRAFCGDAEVTPIHPFQIEQRISESDAIHAGLYVFDPDAIGPACASVKLVLYSEKDPDKGEIRLVDAKVVQQIWRDFALYRALRDRKE
;
A
#
# COMPACT_ATOMS: atom_id res chain seq x y z
N MET A 1 62.97 -35.79 -68.78
CA MET A 1 61.60 -35.24 -68.92
C MET A 1 60.69 -36.17 -68.16
N SER A 2 59.90 -35.79 -67.16
CA SER A 2 59.74 -34.57 -66.38
C SER A 2 59.03 -35.03 -65.11
N ALA A 3 59.29 -34.34 -64.01
CA ALA A 3 58.72 -34.61 -62.70
C ALA A 3 57.20 -34.43 -62.70
N GLU A 4 56.47 -35.40 -62.16
CA GLU A 4 55.19 -35.23 -61.46
C GLU A 4 54.75 -36.59 -60.90
N LEU A 5 54.28 -36.60 -59.65
CA LEU A 5 53.79 -37.71 -58.80
C LEU A 5 54.71 -37.98 -57.61
N LEU A 6 54.47 -37.24 -56.52
CA LEU A 6 54.56 -37.73 -55.11
C LEU A 6 54.26 -36.58 -54.13
N THR A 7 53.08 -35.96 -54.23
CA THR A 7 52.58 -34.99 -53.24
C THR A 7 51.07 -35.08 -53.06
N SER A 8 50.51 -36.28 -52.89
CA SER A 8 49.08 -36.46 -52.56
C SER A 8 48.80 -37.35 -51.35
N GLY A 9 49.83 -37.71 -50.57
CA GLY A 9 49.69 -38.57 -49.38
C GLY A 9 49.77 -37.86 -48.02
N PHE A 10 50.23 -36.60 -47.96
CA PHE A 10 50.55 -35.92 -46.69
C PHE A 10 49.53 -34.89 -46.21
N HIS A 11 48.47 -34.58 -46.97
CA HIS A 11 47.46 -33.58 -46.59
C HIS A 11 46.17 -34.19 -45.98
N ALA A 12 45.90 -35.48 -46.17
CA ALA A 12 44.68 -36.12 -45.62
C ALA A 12 44.85 -36.57 -44.15
N ALA A 13 46.07 -36.94 -43.74
CA ALA A 13 46.35 -37.42 -42.39
C ALA A 13 46.44 -36.28 -41.34
N THR A 14 46.89 -35.10 -41.73
CA THR A 14 46.99 -33.90 -40.87
C THR A 14 45.63 -33.23 -40.63
N MET A 15 44.73 -33.26 -41.61
CA MET A 15 43.40 -32.66 -41.47
C MET A 15 42.47 -33.49 -40.57
N THR A 16 42.63 -34.81 -40.55
CA THR A 16 41.83 -35.71 -39.69
C THR A 16 42.27 -35.64 -38.21
N LEU A 17 43.56 -35.36 -37.95
CA LEU A 17 44.05 -35.12 -36.58
C LEU A 17 43.63 -33.74 -36.05
N MET A 18 43.64 -32.70 -36.90
CA MET A 18 43.18 -31.35 -36.50
C MET A 18 41.68 -31.29 -36.21
N ILE A 19 40.84 -32.04 -36.94
CA ILE A 19 39.39 -32.07 -36.68
C ILE A 19 39.07 -32.84 -35.38
N ARG A 20 39.82 -33.90 -35.05
CA ARG A 20 39.66 -34.57 -33.74
C ARG A 20 40.16 -33.73 -32.56
N ALA A 21 41.22 -32.94 -32.74
CA ALA A 21 41.70 -32.01 -31.71
C ALA A 21 40.74 -30.82 -31.49
N LEU A 22 40.10 -30.30 -32.55
CA LEU A 22 39.15 -29.20 -32.44
C LEU A 22 37.79 -29.65 -31.84
N VAL A 23 37.36 -30.88 -32.10
CA VAL A 23 36.15 -31.46 -31.47
C VAL A 23 36.42 -31.85 -30.00
N LEU A 24 37.64 -32.26 -29.63
CA LEU A 24 37.98 -32.49 -28.22
C LEU A 24 38.15 -31.18 -27.42
N ALA A 25 38.64 -30.10 -28.05
CA ALA A 25 38.78 -28.79 -27.42
C ALA A 25 37.45 -28.01 -27.29
N THR A 26 36.46 -28.29 -28.16
CA THR A 26 35.10 -27.73 -28.04
C THR A 26 34.20 -28.52 -27.11
N ILE A 27 34.52 -29.79 -26.82
CA ILE A 27 33.82 -30.58 -25.79
C ILE A 27 34.40 -30.35 -24.38
N LEU A 28 35.65 -29.87 -24.26
CA LEU A 28 36.22 -29.47 -22.95
C LEU A 28 35.93 -28.02 -22.52
N SER A 29 35.27 -27.21 -23.35
CA SER A 29 34.85 -25.83 -23.01
C SER A 29 33.35 -25.71 -22.69
N ALA A 30 32.62 -26.83 -22.69
CA ALA A 30 31.22 -26.93 -22.27
C ALA A 30 31.07 -27.77 -20.99
N ILE A 31 31.98 -27.61 -20.03
CA ILE A 31 31.61 -27.87 -18.64
C ILE A 31 30.64 -26.74 -18.28
N PRO A 32 29.35 -27.01 -17.99
CA PRO A 32 28.52 -25.96 -17.42
C PRO A 32 29.29 -25.45 -16.21
N ARG A 33 29.63 -24.16 -16.19
CA ARG A 33 29.91 -23.50 -14.92
C ARG A 33 28.63 -23.72 -14.12
N THR A 34 28.61 -24.76 -13.32
CA THR A 34 27.70 -24.86 -12.19
C THR A 34 27.90 -23.55 -11.49
N ALA A 35 26.95 -22.62 -11.65
CA ALA A 35 26.81 -21.51 -10.75
C ALA A 35 26.88 -22.18 -9.38
N ALA A 36 27.94 -21.93 -8.63
CA ALA A 36 28.07 -22.48 -7.30
C ALA A 36 26.77 -22.09 -6.61
N VAL A 37 25.93 -23.09 -6.31
CA VAL A 37 24.74 -22.88 -5.50
C VAL A 37 25.31 -22.24 -4.24
N GLN A 38 25.09 -20.94 -4.06
CA GLN A 38 25.60 -20.23 -2.90
C GLN A 38 24.84 -20.83 -1.73
N VAL A 39 25.49 -21.76 -1.03
CA VAL A 39 24.91 -22.43 0.12
C VAL A 39 24.76 -21.36 1.19
N VAL A 40 23.52 -20.90 1.36
CA VAL A 40 23.14 -19.94 2.40
C VAL A 40 22.96 -20.73 3.69
N SER A 41 23.54 -20.23 4.78
CA SER A 41 23.36 -20.81 6.12
C SER A 41 22.42 -19.93 6.94
N VAL A 42 21.69 -20.52 7.89
CA VAL A 42 20.84 -19.77 8.81
C VAL A 42 21.63 -19.47 10.08
N LEU A 43 21.66 -18.19 10.45
CA LEU A 43 22.09 -17.74 11.77
C LEU A 43 20.85 -17.61 12.65
N HIS A 44 20.76 -18.46 13.66
CA HIS A 44 19.74 -18.41 14.71
C HIS A 44 20.25 -17.53 15.85
N ILE A 45 19.61 -16.40 16.07
CA ILE A 45 19.97 -15.47 17.15
C ILE A 45 18.92 -15.60 18.25
N LYS A 46 19.36 -15.66 19.50
CA LYS A 46 18.49 -15.69 20.67
C LYS A 46 18.97 -14.69 21.70
N VAL A 47 18.09 -13.80 22.14
CA VAL A 47 18.41 -12.75 23.12
C VAL A 47 17.66 -13.04 24.41
N ILE A 48 18.41 -13.27 25.50
CA ILE A 48 17.87 -13.69 26.79
C ILE A 48 18.59 -12.95 27.91
N LEU A 49 17.82 -12.39 28.84
CA LEU A 49 18.34 -11.85 30.09
C LEU A 49 17.76 -12.63 31.28
N VAL A 50 18.52 -12.75 32.36
CA VAL A 50 18.10 -13.52 33.54
C VAL A 50 17.53 -12.58 34.60
N ASP A 51 16.29 -12.83 35.04
CA ASP A 51 15.63 -12.04 36.08
C ASP A 51 16.24 -12.25 37.48
N ALA A 52 15.80 -11.46 38.46
CA ALA A 52 16.28 -11.54 39.84
C ALA A 52 16.03 -12.92 40.50
N GLU A 53 15.09 -13.70 39.97
CA GLU A 53 14.73 -15.05 40.41
C GLU A 53 15.48 -16.15 39.65
N GLY A 54 16.40 -15.80 38.74
CA GLY A 54 17.20 -16.75 37.98
C GLY A 54 16.50 -17.34 36.74
N ARG A 55 15.37 -16.77 36.32
CA ARG A 55 14.62 -17.22 35.13
C ARG A 55 15.07 -16.49 33.87
N ALA A 56 15.23 -17.26 32.81
CA ALA A 56 15.50 -16.77 31.47
C ALA A 56 14.29 -15.99 30.90
N THR A 57 14.46 -14.70 30.72
CA THR A 57 13.48 -13.80 30.10
C THR A 57 13.93 -13.47 28.67
N PRO A 58 13.17 -13.87 27.64
CA PRO A 58 13.50 -13.49 26.26
C PRO A 58 13.37 -11.99 26.07
N VAL A 59 14.20 -11.41 25.19
CA VAL A 59 14.12 -9.98 24.84
C VAL A 59 13.42 -9.85 23.48
N PRO A 60 12.09 -9.61 23.46
CA PRO A 60 11.33 -9.52 22.22
C PRO A 60 11.53 -8.17 21.54
N ARG A 61 11.34 -8.13 20.22
CA ARG A 61 11.41 -6.92 19.37
C ARG A 61 12.70 -6.12 19.51
N HIS A 62 13.78 -6.74 19.98
CA HIS A 62 15.09 -6.13 20.06
C HIS A 62 15.67 -5.96 18.66
N ALA A 63 16.09 -4.74 18.34
CA ALA A 63 16.68 -4.42 17.06
C ALA A 63 18.19 -4.69 17.08
N LEU A 64 18.63 -5.51 16.13
CA LEU A 64 20.03 -5.83 15.91
C LEU A 64 20.44 -5.38 14.50
N LEU A 65 21.69 -4.96 14.37
CA LEU A 65 22.33 -4.64 13.11
C LEU A 65 23.29 -5.77 12.75
N VAL A 66 23.17 -6.28 11.53
CA VAL A 66 24.05 -7.34 11.01
C VAL A 66 24.85 -6.80 9.83
N SER A 67 26.17 -6.81 9.93
CA SER A 67 27.09 -6.41 8.87
C SER A 67 28.15 -7.48 8.64
N ASP A 68 28.78 -7.44 7.46
CA ASP A 68 30.06 -8.12 7.26
C ASP A 68 31.16 -7.46 8.12
N ASN A 69 32.27 -8.17 8.31
CA ASN A 69 33.41 -7.69 9.08
C ASN A 69 34.73 -7.89 8.30
N PRO A 70 35.41 -6.79 7.89
CA PRO A 70 35.01 -5.39 8.07
C PRO A 70 33.78 -5.02 7.24
N ALA A 71 32.97 -4.08 7.72
CA ALA A 71 31.72 -3.69 7.05
C ALA A 71 31.99 -3.07 5.68
N THR A 72 31.42 -3.65 4.61
CA THR A 72 31.52 -3.12 3.23
C THR A 72 30.21 -2.51 2.74
N VAL A 73 29.10 -2.74 3.44
CA VAL A 73 27.75 -2.21 3.13
C VAL A 73 27.05 -1.74 4.40
N THR A 74 25.98 -0.95 4.25
CA THR A 74 25.15 -0.52 5.38
C THR A 74 24.60 -1.74 6.14
N PRO A 75 24.70 -1.77 7.49
CA PRO A 75 24.22 -2.89 8.29
C PRO A 75 22.72 -3.17 8.07
N ARG A 76 22.36 -4.46 8.01
CA ARG A 76 20.97 -4.90 7.90
C ARG A 76 20.33 -4.92 9.27
N ARG A 77 19.28 -4.12 9.46
CA ARG A 77 18.47 -4.15 10.68
C ARG A 77 17.52 -5.35 10.70
N ILE A 78 17.54 -6.09 11.80
CA ILE A 78 16.66 -7.23 12.09
C ILE A 78 16.04 -7.04 13.48
N VAL A 79 14.93 -7.73 13.75
CA VAL A 79 14.16 -7.56 14.98
C VAL A 79 13.78 -8.93 15.55
N THR A 80 13.99 -9.15 16.85
CA THR A 80 13.61 -10.41 17.50
C THR A 80 12.09 -10.61 17.55
N ALA A 81 11.65 -11.86 17.45
CA ALA A 81 10.28 -12.29 17.67
C ALA A 81 9.91 -12.21 19.16
N MET A 82 8.65 -12.54 19.49
CA MET A 82 8.14 -12.48 20.87
C MET A 82 8.86 -13.41 21.86
N ASP A 83 9.49 -14.46 21.36
CA ASP A 83 10.28 -15.42 22.13
C ASP A 83 11.77 -15.04 22.21
N GLY A 84 12.14 -13.83 21.75
CA GLY A 84 13.50 -13.33 21.75
C GLY A 84 14.39 -13.93 20.67
N THR A 85 13.83 -14.64 19.69
CA THR A 85 14.61 -15.27 18.61
C THR A 85 14.52 -14.51 17.28
N VAL A 86 15.53 -14.63 16.41
CA VAL A 86 15.45 -14.19 15.01
C VAL A 86 16.37 -15.03 14.14
N ASP A 87 15.86 -15.44 12.99
CA ASP A 87 16.61 -16.21 11.99
C ASP A 87 17.06 -15.31 10.83
N VAL A 88 18.35 -15.35 10.53
CA VAL A 88 18.96 -14.54 9.47
C VAL A 88 19.67 -15.45 8.49
N ARG A 89 19.27 -15.36 7.22
CA ARG A 89 19.95 -16.06 6.13
C ARG A 89 21.18 -15.28 5.68
N LEU A 90 22.36 -15.87 5.85
CA LEU A 90 23.65 -15.26 5.55
C LEU A 90 24.47 -16.14 4.61
N ARG A 91 25.30 -15.50 3.78
CA ARG A 91 26.31 -16.21 2.98
C ARG A 91 27.49 -16.58 3.87
N PRO A 92 28.30 -17.59 3.51
CA PRO A 92 29.52 -17.89 4.25
C PRO A 92 30.45 -16.67 4.30
N GLY A 93 30.96 -16.35 5.49
CA GLY A 93 31.76 -15.14 5.74
C GLY A 93 31.81 -14.76 7.22
N ASN A 94 32.59 -13.73 7.54
CA ASN A 94 32.71 -13.18 8.89
C ASN A 94 31.73 -12.00 9.05
N TYR A 95 30.94 -12.00 10.12
CA TYR A 95 29.91 -11.01 10.38
C TYR A 95 30.02 -10.43 11.78
N THR A 96 29.55 -9.20 11.93
CA THR A 96 29.29 -8.55 13.22
C THR A 96 27.78 -8.43 13.41
N VAL A 97 27.31 -8.81 14.59
CA VAL A 97 25.95 -8.61 15.08
C VAL A 97 26.03 -7.66 16.27
N GLU A 98 25.42 -6.49 16.16
CA GLU A 98 25.42 -5.48 17.21
C GLU A 98 24.02 -4.99 17.55
N SER A 99 23.84 -4.42 18.73
CA SER A 99 22.56 -3.84 19.14
C SER A 99 22.37 -2.46 18.54
N ASP A 100 21.19 -2.22 17.95
CA ASP A 100 20.81 -0.90 17.43
C ASP A 100 20.72 0.14 18.56
N GLN A 101 20.25 -0.29 19.74
CA GLN A 101 20.20 0.48 20.98
C GLN A 101 20.46 -0.43 22.20
N PRO A 102 20.92 0.08 23.35
CA PRO A 102 21.03 -0.70 24.58
C PRO A 102 19.67 -1.16 25.11
N VAL A 103 19.61 -2.35 25.68
CA VAL A 103 18.42 -2.90 26.33
C VAL A 103 18.47 -2.61 27.83
N ALA A 104 17.50 -1.88 28.36
CA ALA A 104 17.37 -1.66 29.80
C ALA A 104 16.68 -2.85 30.47
N PHE A 105 17.32 -3.46 31.47
CA PHE A 105 16.77 -4.60 32.21
C PHE A 105 17.27 -4.59 33.67
N HIS A 106 16.35 -4.63 34.64
CA HIS A 106 16.63 -4.54 36.08
C HIS A 106 17.65 -3.44 36.50
N GLY A 107 17.52 -2.22 35.95
CA GLY A 107 18.36 -1.08 36.33
C GLY A 107 19.78 -1.11 35.75
N LYS A 108 20.04 -2.00 34.81
CA LYS A 108 21.27 -2.07 34.01
C LYS A 108 20.92 -1.95 32.54
N THR A 109 21.84 -1.44 31.74
CA THR A 109 21.73 -1.44 30.27
C THR A 109 22.67 -2.49 29.71
N TYR A 110 22.17 -3.25 28.74
CA TYR A 110 22.86 -4.34 28.08
C TYR A 110 23.00 -4.01 26.60
N GLN A 111 24.23 -4.00 26.10
CA GLN A 111 24.52 -3.82 24.69
C GLN A 111 25.42 -4.96 24.22
N TRP A 112 25.13 -5.49 23.05
CA TRP A 112 25.91 -6.58 22.47
C TRP A 112 26.57 -6.13 21.18
N THR A 113 27.82 -6.55 21.02
CA THR A 113 28.58 -6.51 19.77
C THR A 113 29.35 -7.83 19.68
N GLN A 114 28.95 -8.69 18.75
CA GLN A 114 29.50 -10.05 18.62
C GLN A 114 29.96 -10.30 17.19
N THR A 115 31.13 -10.91 17.05
CA THR A 115 31.69 -11.29 15.75
C THR A 115 31.69 -12.80 15.61
N LEU A 116 31.23 -13.31 14.47
CA LEU A 116 31.12 -14.74 14.20
C LEU A 116 31.37 -15.11 12.73
N ASP A 117 31.81 -16.34 12.51
CA ASP A 117 32.01 -16.93 11.19
C ASP A 117 30.82 -17.81 10.79
N ILE A 118 30.24 -17.54 9.62
CA ILE A 118 29.21 -18.36 9.00
C ILE A 118 29.88 -19.34 8.02
N VAL A 119 29.73 -20.64 8.27
CA VAL A 119 30.29 -21.72 7.44
C VAL A 119 29.24 -22.24 6.47
N ALA A 120 29.65 -22.53 5.23
CA ALA A 120 28.76 -23.03 4.19
C ALA A 120 28.04 -24.32 4.59
N GLY A 121 26.71 -24.31 4.53
CA GLY A 121 25.87 -25.49 4.76
C GLY A 121 25.76 -25.91 6.22
N ARG A 122 26.19 -25.06 7.16
CA ARG A 122 26.05 -25.28 8.60
C ARG A 122 25.40 -24.07 9.25
N ASP A 123 24.27 -24.30 9.91
CA ASP A 123 23.60 -23.27 10.68
C ASP A 123 24.45 -22.87 11.89
N ALA A 124 24.36 -21.59 12.25
CA ALA A 124 25.06 -21.00 13.37
C ALA A 124 24.06 -20.55 14.43
N VAL A 125 24.46 -20.57 15.70
CA VAL A 125 23.64 -20.11 16.82
C VAL A 125 24.42 -19.04 17.57
N LEU A 126 23.78 -17.89 17.81
CA LEU A 126 24.30 -16.78 18.60
C LEU A 126 23.35 -16.48 19.75
N GLU A 127 23.80 -16.76 20.97
CA GLU A 127 23.05 -16.40 22.18
C GLU A 127 23.61 -15.09 22.75
N LEU A 128 22.77 -14.07 22.80
CA LEU A 128 23.06 -12.77 23.41
C LEU A 128 22.49 -12.78 24.84
N THR A 129 23.39 -12.78 25.82
CA THR A 129 23.08 -12.92 27.24
C THR A 129 23.81 -11.87 28.08
N ALA A 130 23.51 -11.81 29.37
CA ALA A 130 24.22 -10.91 30.28
C ALA A 130 25.75 -11.16 30.32
N ASP A 131 26.20 -12.39 30.05
CA ASP A 131 27.61 -12.79 30.15
C ASP A 131 28.47 -12.25 28.99
N ASN A 132 27.84 -11.91 27.87
CA ASN A 132 28.51 -11.39 26.67
C ASN A 132 27.98 -10.01 26.25
N ALA A 133 27.31 -9.32 27.17
CA ALA A 133 26.89 -7.93 27.03
C ALA A 133 27.94 -6.99 27.62
N GLU A 134 28.08 -5.81 27.01
CA GLU A 134 28.57 -4.63 27.70
C GLU A 134 27.45 -4.15 28.64
N VAL A 135 27.74 -4.17 29.94
CA VAL A 135 26.76 -3.89 31.00
C VAL A 135 27.13 -2.61 31.73
N GLU A 136 26.28 -1.60 31.64
CA GLU A 136 26.42 -0.35 32.40
C GLU A 136 25.33 -0.24 33.47
N ALA A 137 25.73 0.26 34.66
CA ALA A 137 24.79 0.58 35.73
C ALA A 137 24.17 1.95 35.47
N VAL A 138 22.84 2.05 35.53
CA VAL A 138 22.15 3.33 35.33
C VAL A 138 22.48 4.26 36.52
N THR A 139 23.38 5.23 36.31
CA THR A 139 23.62 6.28 37.30
C THR A 139 22.54 7.35 37.20
N ALA A 140 22.17 7.94 38.33
CA ALA A 140 21.03 8.85 38.48
C ALA A 140 21.08 10.13 37.60
N ALA A 141 22.16 10.37 36.85
CA ALA A 141 22.24 11.43 35.86
C ALA A 141 21.59 11.08 34.51
N THR A 142 21.34 9.79 34.23
CA THR A 142 20.66 9.31 33.01
C THR A 142 19.18 8.97 33.25
N ALA A 143 18.67 9.25 34.46
CA ALA A 143 17.33 8.86 34.93
C ALA A 143 16.16 9.66 34.32
N THR A 144 16.30 10.21 33.12
CA THR A 144 15.17 10.86 32.39
C THR A 144 14.68 10.06 31.18
N SER A 145 15.26 8.89 30.84
CA SER A 145 14.87 8.19 29.60
C SER A 145 14.72 6.66 29.69
N GLY A 146 14.43 6.09 30.86
CA GLY A 146 14.23 4.65 30.99
C GLY A 146 13.09 4.32 31.93
N ALA A 147 11.87 4.31 31.41
CA ALA A 147 10.75 3.74 32.15
C ALA A 147 11.01 2.22 32.36
N PRO A 148 10.50 1.59 33.44
CA PRO A 148 10.61 0.14 33.65
C PRO A 148 10.19 -0.65 32.41
N LEU A 149 10.64 -1.90 32.20
CA LEU A 149 10.19 -2.72 31.05
C LEU A 149 8.66 -2.85 30.94
N GLU A 150 7.95 -2.79 32.06
CA GLU A 150 6.48 -2.70 32.08
C GLU A 150 5.93 -1.39 31.52
N ALA A 151 6.76 -0.38 31.30
CA ALA A 151 6.47 0.95 30.79
C ALA A 151 7.19 1.25 29.46
N ASP A 152 7.80 0.25 28.81
CA ASP A 152 8.26 0.36 27.43
C ASP A 152 7.03 0.53 26.51
N PRO A 153 6.93 1.65 25.76
CA PRO A 153 5.84 1.87 24.82
C PRO A 153 5.73 0.76 23.77
N TRP A 154 6.84 0.14 23.36
CA TRP A 154 6.83 -0.93 22.37
C TRP A 154 6.27 -2.25 22.90
N LEU A 155 6.20 -2.43 24.23
CA LEU A 155 5.54 -3.56 24.86
C LEU A 155 4.06 -3.25 25.15
N ARG A 156 3.73 -1.99 25.48
CA ARG A 156 2.37 -1.57 25.83
C ARG A 156 1.47 -1.31 24.64
N LEU A 157 1.96 -0.59 23.63
CA LEU A 157 1.14 -0.12 22.52
C LEU A 157 0.64 -1.22 21.58
N PRO A 158 1.33 -2.37 21.38
CA PRO A 158 0.80 -3.45 20.54
C PRO A 158 -0.58 -3.95 20.94
N GLN A 159 -0.97 -3.82 22.22
CA GLN A 159 -2.31 -4.21 22.68
C GLN A 159 -3.44 -3.40 22.01
N TRP A 160 -3.13 -2.22 21.46
CA TRP A 160 -4.06 -1.32 20.79
C TRP A 160 -4.04 -1.45 19.26
N GLU A 161 -3.18 -2.28 18.68
CA GLU A 161 -3.10 -2.46 17.22
C GLU A 161 -4.42 -2.96 16.63
N ASP A 162 -5.09 -3.90 17.30
CA ASP A 162 -6.39 -4.42 16.87
C ASP A 162 -7.50 -3.35 16.92
N SER A 163 -7.34 -2.33 17.78
CA SER A 163 -8.26 -1.22 17.90
C SER A 163 -8.12 -0.17 16.80
N VAL A 164 -7.00 -0.17 16.06
CA VAL A 164 -6.76 0.75 14.95
C VAL A 164 -7.25 0.12 13.65
N VAL A 165 -7.96 0.89 12.84
CA VAL A 165 -8.65 0.45 11.63
C VAL A 165 -8.19 1.26 10.42
N ALA A 166 -8.22 0.64 9.24
CA ALA A 166 -8.05 1.36 7.98
C ALA A 166 -9.40 1.83 7.45
N LEU A 167 -9.42 3.05 6.92
CA LEU A 167 -10.61 3.73 6.44
C LEU A 167 -10.47 4.02 4.96
N TRP A 168 -11.44 3.56 4.17
CA TRP A 168 -11.49 3.80 2.73
C TRP A 168 -12.67 4.71 2.41
N THR A 169 -12.39 5.85 1.80
CA THR A 169 -13.39 6.82 1.32
C THR A 169 -13.18 7.07 -0.16
N PRO A 170 -14.16 7.58 -0.94
CA PRO A 170 -13.96 7.81 -2.37
C PRO A 170 -12.77 8.71 -2.74
N THR A 171 -12.27 9.51 -1.80
CA THR A 171 -11.21 10.50 -2.04
C THR A 171 -9.92 10.24 -1.28
N ALA A 172 -9.90 9.31 -0.32
CA ALA A 172 -8.75 9.13 0.58
C ALA A 172 -8.75 7.76 1.28
N HIS A 173 -7.54 7.30 1.60
CA HIS A 173 -7.27 6.31 2.64
C HIS A 173 -6.87 7.02 3.93
N ALA A 174 -7.35 6.54 5.07
CA ALA A 174 -7.02 7.09 6.38
C ALA A 174 -6.92 5.98 7.43
N SER A 175 -6.43 6.35 8.61
CA SER A 175 -6.51 5.54 9.83
C SER A 175 -7.61 6.05 10.75
N GLY A 176 -8.15 5.17 11.58
CA GLY A 176 -9.03 5.52 12.69
C GLY A 176 -8.85 4.52 13.81
N PHE A 177 -9.57 4.70 14.92
CA PHE A 177 -9.53 3.74 16.02
C PHE A 177 -10.84 3.66 16.77
N VAL A 178 -11.11 2.47 17.30
CA VAL A 178 -12.32 2.15 18.04
C VAL A 178 -12.29 2.86 19.39
N ILE A 179 -13.33 3.63 19.70
CA ILE A 179 -13.45 4.42 20.92
C ILE A 179 -14.53 3.91 21.88
N ASP A 180 -15.45 3.06 21.40
CA ASP A 180 -16.45 2.41 22.26
C ASP A 180 -16.80 0.99 21.79
N ALA A 181 -17.48 0.23 22.66
CA ALA A 181 -17.91 -1.13 22.35
C ALA A 181 -19.15 -1.19 21.43
N ASN A 182 -19.78 -0.04 21.13
CA ASN A 182 -20.96 0.05 20.26
C ASN A 182 -20.58 0.27 18.79
N GLY A 183 -19.30 0.22 18.45
CA GLY A 183 -18.83 0.39 17.08
C GLY A 183 -18.50 1.82 16.70
N LEU A 184 -18.23 2.71 17.67
CA LEU A 184 -17.76 4.05 17.38
C LEU A 184 -16.26 4.08 17.12
N ILE A 185 -15.89 4.86 16.10
CA ILE A 185 -14.52 5.06 15.67
C ILE A 185 -14.24 6.56 15.57
N ALA A 186 -13.10 7.00 16.08
CA ALA A 186 -12.60 8.36 15.87
C ALA A 186 -11.55 8.39 14.76
N THR A 187 -11.52 9.50 14.01
CA THR A 187 -10.50 9.80 12.99
C THR A 187 -10.43 11.31 12.73
N SER A 188 -9.49 11.75 11.88
CA SER A 188 -9.39 13.14 11.43
C SER A 188 -10.45 13.45 10.38
N GLN A 189 -11.18 14.56 10.55
CA GLN A 189 -12.16 15.01 9.56
C GLN A 189 -11.48 15.36 8.23
N ARG A 190 -10.33 16.03 8.26
CA ARG A 190 -9.53 16.38 7.09
C ARG A 190 -9.04 15.16 6.35
N ALA A 191 -8.68 14.08 7.07
CA ALA A 191 -8.24 12.84 6.45
C ALA A 191 -9.35 12.15 5.64
N ILE A 192 -10.59 12.13 6.16
CA ILE A 192 -11.73 11.50 5.46
C ILE A 192 -12.54 12.48 4.57
N GLY A 193 -12.24 13.77 4.63
CA GLY A 193 -12.87 14.81 3.79
C GLY A 193 -14.38 14.95 4.00
N SER A 194 -15.12 15.06 2.89
CA SER A 194 -16.58 15.20 2.85
C SER A 194 -17.32 13.86 2.79
N ALA A 195 -16.64 12.75 3.03
CA ALA A 195 -17.26 11.43 3.00
C ALA A 195 -18.43 11.36 4.00
N THR A 196 -19.50 10.67 3.61
CA THR A 196 -20.66 10.36 4.48
C THR A 196 -20.74 8.87 4.81
N SER A 197 -20.13 8.04 3.98
CA SER A 197 -19.92 6.60 4.16
C SER A 197 -18.45 6.25 4.03
N VAL A 198 -18.01 5.24 4.78
CA VAL A 198 -16.61 4.79 4.82
C VAL A 198 -16.59 3.28 4.82
N GLU A 199 -15.66 2.64 4.12
CA GLU A 199 -15.40 1.22 4.34
C GLU A 199 -14.35 1.09 5.44
N VAL A 200 -14.67 0.33 6.49
CA VAL A 200 -13.83 0.17 7.67
C VAL A 200 -13.23 -1.22 7.64
N GLN A 201 -11.91 -1.29 7.48
CA GLN A 201 -11.17 -2.54 7.49
C GLN A 201 -10.49 -2.73 8.84
N LEU A 202 -10.97 -3.71 9.60
CA LEU A 202 -10.52 -4.00 10.95
C LEU A 202 -9.27 -4.87 10.96
N THR A 203 -9.26 -5.89 10.10
CA THR A 203 -8.14 -6.84 9.92
C THR A 203 -7.85 -6.99 8.44
N ARG A 204 -6.90 -7.86 8.08
CA ARG A 204 -6.62 -8.13 6.65
C ARG A 204 -7.81 -8.71 5.90
N ASP A 205 -8.67 -9.44 6.60
CA ASP A 205 -9.77 -10.24 6.07
C ASP A 205 -11.16 -9.72 6.46
N VAL A 206 -11.25 -8.83 7.45
CA VAL A 206 -12.52 -8.27 7.92
C VAL A 206 -12.62 -6.80 7.51
N LYS A 207 -13.53 -6.51 6.58
CA LYS A 207 -13.95 -5.17 6.19
C LYS A 207 -15.47 -5.06 6.25
N VAL A 208 -15.99 -3.94 6.76
CA VAL A 208 -17.43 -3.67 6.89
C VAL A 208 -17.78 -2.25 6.48
N ALA A 209 -19.05 -1.99 6.22
CA ALA A 209 -19.53 -0.65 5.95
C ALA A 209 -19.61 0.20 7.24
N GLY A 210 -19.28 1.48 7.11
CA GLY A 210 -19.37 2.48 8.17
C GLY A 210 -20.09 3.74 7.70
N SER A 211 -20.70 4.45 8.65
CA SER A 211 -21.37 5.74 8.42
C SER A 211 -20.72 6.85 9.24
N VAL A 212 -20.60 8.05 8.68
CA VAL A 212 -20.13 9.23 9.40
C VAL A 212 -21.28 9.80 10.22
N VAL A 213 -21.12 9.82 11.56
CA VAL A 213 -22.14 10.32 12.51
C VAL A 213 -21.96 11.82 12.73
N VAL A 214 -20.71 12.24 12.91
CA VAL A 214 -20.30 13.64 13.06
C VAL A 214 -19.02 13.85 12.28
N ALA A 215 -18.95 14.96 11.55
CA ALA A 215 -17.72 15.46 10.93
C ALA A 215 -17.58 16.93 11.30
N ASP A 216 -16.70 17.24 12.25
CA ASP A 216 -16.40 18.60 12.69
C ASP A 216 -15.11 19.08 12.02
N ARG A 217 -15.27 19.89 10.98
CA ARG A 217 -14.14 20.46 10.23
C ARG A 217 -13.33 21.48 11.04
N ALA A 218 -13.96 22.18 11.99
CA ALA A 218 -13.28 23.21 12.77
C ALA A 218 -12.33 22.58 13.79
N ARG A 219 -12.75 21.48 14.42
CA ARG A 219 -11.93 20.69 15.35
C ARG A 219 -11.08 19.62 14.67
N ASP A 220 -11.33 19.35 13.40
CA ASP A 220 -10.71 18.27 12.64
C ASP A 220 -10.94 16.87 13.24
N VAL A 221 -12.16 16.61 13.68
CA VAL A 221 -12.54 15.30 14.23
C VAL A 221 -13.76 14.79 13.52
N ALA A 222 -13.72 13.51 13.13
CA ALA A 222 -14.89 12.78 12.70
C ALA A 222 -15.13 11.57 13.58
N VAL A 223 -16.41 11.28 13.84
CA VAL A 223 -16.87 10.09 14.56
C VAL A 223 -17.70 9.25 13.59
N LEU A 224 -17.27 8.02 13.42
CA LEU A 224 -17.88 7.02 12.57
C LEU A 224 -18.61 5.98 13.41
N ARG A 225 -19.52 5.24 12.77
CA ARG A 225 -20.18 4.08 13.35
C ARG A 225 -20.11 2.90 12.40
N ILE A 226 -19.87 1.71 12.95
CA ILE A 226 -19.98 0.40 12.29
C ILE A 226 -20.94 -0.52 13.06
N ASP A 227 -21.23 -1.71 12.52
CA ASP A 227 -21.86 -2.78 13.28
C ASP A 227 -20.88 -3.27 14.37
N SER A 228 -21.27 -3.15 15.64
CA SER A 228 -20.43 -3.55 16.78
C SER A 228 -20.08 -5.04 16.77
N LYS A 229 -20.86 -5.89 16.08
CA LYS A 229 -20.56 -7.32 15.93
C LYS A 229 -19.30 -7.57 15.13
N ALA A 230 -18.89 -6.62 14.29
CA ALA A 230 -17.66 -6.72 13.50
C ALA A 230 -16.39 -6.52 14.36
N LEU A 231 -16.51 -5.93 15.56
CA LEU A 231 -15.36 -5.56 16.39
C LEU A 231 -14.59 -6.75 16.97
N ALA A 232 -15.13 -7.98 16.94
CA ALA A 232 -14.45 -9.21 17.38
C ALA A 232 -13.54 -9.03 18.64
N SER A 233 -12.21 -8.97 18.45
CA SER A 233 -11.18 -8.82 19.50
C SER A 233 -10.77 -7.37 19.81
N ALA A 234 -11.19 -6.40 19.00
CA ALA A 234 -10.81 -4.99 19.15
C ALA A 234 -11.40 -4.41 20.43
N ARG A 235 -10.52 -3.88 21.29
CA ARG A 235 -10.94 -3.21 22.53
C ARG A 235 -11.01 -1.69 22.30
N PRO A 236 -12.00 -1.00 22.86
CA PRO A 236 -12.04 0.46 22.78
C PRO A 236 -10.79 1.09 23.40
N VAL A 237 -10.18 2.05 22.69
CA VAL A 237 -9.08 2.85 23.23
C VAL A 237 -9.66 3.88 24.21
N PRO A 238 -9.22 3.91 25.48
CA PRO A 238 -9.68 4.89 26.45
C PRO A 238 -9.28 6.31 26.05
N LEU A 239 -10.26 7.20 25.91
CA LEU A 239 -10.02 8.62 25.61
C LEU A 239 -9.78 9.48 26.86
N GLU A 240 -10.06 8.94 28.06
CA GLU A 240 -9.91 9.64 29.35
C GLU A 240 -10.66 10.99 29.45
N CYS A 241 -11.77 11.15 28.71
CA CYS A 241 -12.52 12.41 28.61
C CYS A 241 -13.08 12.96 29.94
N ALA A 242 -13.20 12.13 30.98
CA ALA A 242 -13.70 12.53 32.30
C ALA A 242 -12.59 12.90 33.29
N GLU A 243 -11.32 12.68 32.93
CA GLU A 243 -10.16 12.97 33.77
C GLU A 243 -9.55 14.33 33.41
N SER A 244 -8.63 14.82 34.24
CA SER A 244 -7.87 16.01 33.87
C SER A 244 -7.10 15.74 32.58
N MET A 245 -7.40 16.52 31.55
CA MET A 245 -6.77 16.46 30.23
C MET A 245 -5.25 16.22 30.32
N PRO A 246 -4.70 15.20 29.63
CA PRO A 246 -3.29 14.88 29.73
C PRO A 246 -2.46 16.07 29.24
N THR A 247 -1.55 16.52 30.09
CA THR A 247 -0.61 17.59 29.75
C THR A 247 0.52 17.02 28.91
N VAL A 248 0.81 17.69 27.79
CA VAL A 248 1.91 17.32 26.89
C VAL A 248 2.92 18.47 26.86
N ALA A 249 4.22 18.17 26.94
CA ALA A 249 5.29 19.15 26.91
C ALA A 249 6.00 19.21 25.54
N ASP A 250 6.66 20.33 25.25
CA ASP A 250 7.56 20.42 24.10
C ASP A 250 8.74 19.47 24.30
N GLY A 251 9.16 18.78 23.23
CA GLY A 251 10.15 17.71 23.26
C GLY A 251 9.63 16.37 23.79
N GLN A 252 8.37 16.28 24.25
CA GLN A 252 7.82 15.03 24.76
C GLN A 252 7.67 14.00 23.65
N GLN A 253 8.21 12.80 23.89
CA GLN A 253 8.07 11.68 22.97
C GLN A 253 6.63 11.16 22.94
N ILE A 254 6.16 10.89 21.73
CA ILE A 254 4.83 10.41 21.42
C ILE A 254 4.88 9.30 20.38
N PHE A 255 3.83 8.49 20.37
CA PHE A 255 3.74 7.31 19.53
C PHE A 255 2.38 7.30 18.84
N THR A 256 2.32 6.90 17.58
CA THR A 256 1.05 6.68 16.89
C THR A 256 1.00 5.27 16.37
N ILE A 257 -0.19 4.67 16.41
CA ILE A 257 -0.50 3.44 15.69
C ILE A 257 -1.31 3.85 14.47
N SER A 258 -0.86 3.45 13.29
CA SER A 258 -1.53 3.78 12.04
C SER A 258 -1.52 2.61 11.08
N VAL A 259 -2.39 2.68 10.07
CA VAL A 259 -2.41 1.75 8.95
C VAL A 259 -2.10 2.55 7.68
N PRO A 260 -0.86 2.47 7.17
CA PRO A 260 -0.55 3.08 5.88
C PRO A 260 -1.27 2.35 4.75
N LEU A 261 -1.46 3.05 3.62
CA LEU A 261 -2.13 2.51 2.44
C LEU A 261 -1.50 1.17 2.01
N ARG A 262 -2.30 0.09 1.99
CA ARG A 262 -1.89 -1.29 1.67
C ARG A 262 -0.73 -1.86 2.51
N GLN A 263 -0.43 -1.25 3.64
CA GLN A 263 0.59 -1.76 4.57
C GLN A 263 -0.07 -2.32 5.83
N GLN A 264 0.75 -2.97 6.64
CA GLN A 264 0.29 -3.48 7.93
C GLN A 264 0.20 -2.34 8.94
N LYS A 265 -0.60 -2.55 9.98
CA LYS A 265 -0.64 -1.68 11.14
C LYS A 265 0.77 -1.60 11.74
N GLY A 266 1.15 -0.42 12.21
CA GLY A 266 2.47 -0.21 12.80
C GLY A 266 2.50 0.97 13.74
N ILE A 267 3.42 0.89 14.70
CA ILE A 267 3.73 1.96 15.63
C ILE A 267 4.86 2.82 15.04
N THR A 268 4.63 4.13 15.02
CA THR A 268 5.62 5.15 14.63
C THR A 268 5.85 6.09 15.81
N THR A 269 7.10 6.48 16.06
CA THR A 269 7.47 7.41 17.15
C THR A 269 7.83 8.79 16.59
N GLY A 270 7.62 9.82 17.41
CA GLY A 270 8.10 11.18 17.19
C GLY A 270 8.13 11.95 18.50
N ALA A 271 8.33 13.26 18.44
CA ALA A 271 8.30 14.18 19.57
C ALA A 271 7.43 15.39 19.25
N VAL A 272 6.84 16.00 20.29
CA VAL A 272 6.09 17.25 20.16
C VAL A 272 7.06 18.40 19.96
N SER A 273 6.99 19.05 18.80
CA SER A 273 7.83 20.19 18.44
C SER A 273 7.26 21.51 18.94
N ARG A 274 5.92 21.64 18.98
CA ARG A 274 5.25 22.88 19.39
C ARG A 274 3.83 22.60 19.87
N GLN A 275 3.37 23.39 20.83
CA GLN A 275 1.99 23.36 21.31
C GLN A 275 1.16 24.53 20.79
N GLY A 276 -0.02 24.23 20.26
CA GLY A 276 -1.10 25.19 20.00
C GLY A 276 -2.32 24.90 20.86
N ALA A 277 -3.34 25.77 20.76
CA ALA A 277 -4.58 25.67 21.54
C ALA A 277 -5.41 24.43 21.19
N HIS A 278 -5.57 24.13 19.89
CA HIS A 278 -6.38 23.01 19.38
C HIS A 278 -5.55 21.94 18.65
N ALA A 279 -4.24 22.15 18.51
CA ALA A 279 -3.36 21.21 17.85
C ALA A 279 -1.97 21.19 18.48
N LEU A 280 -1.35 20.02 18.51
CA LEU A 280 0.09 19.87 18.70
C LEU A 280 0.74 19.77 17.32
N VAL A 281 2.00 20.21 17.23
CA VAL A 281 2.85 19.99 16.06
C VAL A 281 3.94 19.03 16.49
N SER A 282 4.20 18.01 15.68
CA SER A 282 5.20 16.99 15.94
C SER A 282 6.08 16.75 14.71
N ASP A 283 7.30 16.27 14.93
CA ASP A 283 8.20 15.77 13.89
C ASP A 283 7.83 14.37 13.35
N LEU A 284 6.69 13.82 13.79
CA LEU A 284 6.23 12.49 13.43
C LEU A 284 6.10 12.37 11.90
N THR A 285 6.73 11.34 11.32
CA THR A 285 6.66 11.10 9.88
C THR A 285 5.55 10.10 9.56
N LEU A 286 4.46 10.60 8.99
CA LEU A 286 3.36 9.75 8.52
C LEU A 286 3.58 9.28 7.09
N ALA A 287 3.44 7.98 6.85
CA ALA A 287 3.29 7.46 5.51
C ALA A 287 1.93 7.89 4.92
N SER A 288 1.82 7.89 3.60
CA SER A 288 0.58 8.32 2.98
C SER A 288 -0.62 7.46 3.39
N GLY A 289 -1.76 8.11 3.57
CA GLY A 289 -3.00 7.50 4.05
C GLY A 289 -2.98 7.03 5.51
N SER A 290 -1.99 7.43 6.32
CA SER A 290 -1.85 6.98 7.73
C SER A 290 -2.48 7.93 8.76
N ALA A 291 -2.96 9.11 8.34
CA ALA A 291 -3.52 10.11 9.25
C ALA A 291 -4.87 9.66 9.85
N GLY A 292 -5.16 10.09 11.07
CA GLY A 292 -6.39 9.79 11.81
C GLY A 292 -6.23 8.71 12.90
N GLY A 293 -5.06 8.09 13.01
CA GLY A 293 -4.74 7.14 14.08
C GLY A 293 -4.52 7.82 15.45
N PRO A 294 -4.65 7.07 16.55
CA PRO A 294 -4.46 7.60 17.90
C PRO A 294 -3.00 7.96 18.16
N VAL A 295 -2.78 8.95 19.01
CA VAL A 295 -1.46 9.36 19.49
C VAL A 295 -1.38 9.13 20.99
N PHE A 296 -0.35 8.41 21.43
CA PHE A 296 -0.11 8.02 22.80
C PHE A 296 1.14 8.70 23.37
N THR A 297 1.12 8.95 24.68
CA THR A 297 2.36 9.12 25.45
C THR A 297 3.06 7.77 25.63
N ALA A 298 4.31 7.81 26.10
CA ALA A 298 5.02 6.59 26.52
C ALA A 298 4.25 5.76 27.57
N GLY A 299 3.41 6.41 28.39
CA GLY A 299 2.59 5.74 29.39
C GLY A 299 1.43 4.92 28.80
N GLY A 300 1.11 5.07 27.52
CA GLY A 300 -0.05 4.46 26.88
C GLY A 300 -1.34 5.29 26.97
N VAL A 301 -1.26 6.52 27.45
CA VAL A 301 -2.38 7.47 27.53
C VAL A 301 -2.55 8.18 26.18
N VAL A 302 -3.78 8.24 25.66
CA VAL A 302 -4.09 8.95 24.42
C VAL A 302 -4.06 10.46 24.63
N VAL A 303 -3.32 11.17 23.80
CA VAL A 303 -3.20 12.64 23.83
C VAL A 303 -3.81 13.33 22.62
N GLY A 304 -4.17 12.56 21.59
CA GLY A 304 -4.78 13.12 20.39
C GLY A 304 -4.91 12.15 19.24
N ILE A 305 -5.20 12.70 18.07
CA ILE A 305 -5.30 11.98 16.79
C ILE A 305 -4.39 12.63 15.75
N THR A 306 -3.73 11.81 14.94
CA THR A 306 -2.92 12.33 13.83
C THR A 306 -3.79 12.98 12.77
N SER A 307 -3.29 14.01 12.12
CA SER A 307 -4.02 14.79 11.12
C SER A 307 -3.16 15.10 9.90
N VAL A 308 -3.80 15.58 8.84
CA VAL A 308 -3.14 16.17 7.67
C VAL A 308 -3.16 17.70 7.80
N GLY A 309 -2.08 18.36 7.40
CA GLY A 309 -1.96 19.82 7.41
C GLY A 309 -2.97 20.51 6.47
N ASP A 310 -3.28 21.78 6.75
CA ASP A 310 -4.09 22.59 5.85
C ASP A 310 -3.30 22.90 4.56
N ASP A 311 -3.90 22.65 3.41
CA ASP A 311 -3.30 22.73 2.06
C ASP A 311 -2.99 24.18 1.59
N LYS A 312 -2.69 25.09 2.52
CA LYS A 312 -2.44 26.52 2.29
C LYS A 312 -1.07 26.95 2.85
N GLY A 313 0.00 26.53 2.20
CA GLY A 313 1.35 27.06 2.45
C GLY A 313 2.43 26.00 2.35
N GLU A 314 3.64 26.43 1.98
CA GLU A 314 4.87 25.62 1.94
C GLU A 314 4.90 24.59 3.08
N ARG A 315 4.85 23.30 2.72
CA ARG A 315 5.12 22.21 3.66
C ARG A 315 6.51 22.45 4.23
N SER A 316 6.62 22.93 5.46
CA SER A 316 7.80 22.66 6.27
C SER A 316 7.88 21.14 6.37
N ARG A 317 8.75 20.52 5.56
CA ARG A 317 8.98 19.08 5.57
C ARG A 317 9.26 18.66 7.01
N GLY A 318 8.33 17.93 7.63
CA GLY A 318 8.50 17.36 8.95
C GLY A 318 7.41 17.67 9.98
N ASP A 319 6.56 18.68 9.78
CA ASP A 319 5.55 19.06 10.80
C ASP A 319 4.21 18.34 10.59
N THR A 320 3.90 17.35 11.44
CA THR A 320 2.61 16.64 11.48
C THR A 320 1.71 17.24 12.57
N PRO A 321 0.49 17.71 12.21
CA PRO A 321 -0.48 18.17 13.19
C PRO A 321 -1.13 16.99 13.93
N ILE A 322 -1.37 17.19 15.21
CA ILE A 322 -2.08 16.26 16.08
C ILE A 322 -3.23 17.03 16.74
N VAL A 323 -4.46 16.61 16.49
CA VAL A 323 -5.64 17.20 17.14
C VAL A 323 -5.64 16.74 18.59
N ARG A 324 -5.82 17.67 19.53
CA ARG A 324 -5.79 17.36 20.97
C ARG A 324 -6.99 16.50 21.39
N ILE A 325 -6.78 15.61 22.35
CA ILE A 325 -7.81 14.69 22.85
C ILE A 325 -9.07 15.40 23.38
N GLY A 326 -8.97 16.67 23.79
CA GLY A 326 -10.10 17.44 24.32
C GLY A 326 -11.08 17.82 23.23
N ASP A 327 -10.58 18.22 22.06
CA ASP A 327 -11.41 18.47 20.87
C ASP A 327 -12.08 17.17 20.40
N VAL A 328 -11.40 16.02 20.55
CA VAL A 328 -11.99 14.69 20.28
C VAL A 328 -13.12 14.40 21.24
N CYS A 329 -12.91 14.58 22.55
CA CYS A 329 -13.93 14.36 23.58
C CYS A 329 -15.19 15.21 23.38
N ASP A 330 -15.03 16.49 23.04
CA ASP A 330 -16.16 17.39 22.72
C ASP A 330 -17.01 16.85 21.56
N VAL A 331 -16.36 16.35 20.52
CA VAL A 331 -17.02 15.86 19.30
C VAL A 331 -17.68 14.50 19.55
N VAL A 332 -17.04 13.61 20.31
CA VAL A 332 -17.60 12.33 20.74
C VAL A 332 -18.85 12.55 21.59
N ALA A 333 -18.83 13.45 22.56
CA ALA A 333 -19.99 13.80 23.37
C ALA A 333 -21.15 14.36 22.53
N GLY A 334 -20.84 15.05 21.43
CA GLY A 334 -21.82 15.49 20.42
C GLY A 334 -22.40 14.32 19.60
N ALA A 335 -21.56 13.36 19.22
CA ALA A 335 -21.94 12.19 18.43
C ALA A 335 -22.87 11.25 19.23
N GLU A 336 -22.56 10.98 20.50
CA GLU A 336 -23.38 10.15 21.40
C GLU A 336 -24.83 10.63 21.50
N LYS A 337 -25.05 11.95 21.46
CA LYS A 337 -26.39 12.52 21.47
C LYS A 337 -27.18 12.21 20.19
N ARG A 338 -26.50 12.15 19.03
CA ARG A 338 -27.12 11.86 17.72
C ARG A 338 -27.36 10.37 17.49
N LEU A 339 -26.63 9.50 18.18
CA LEU A 339 -26.73 8.04 18.04
C LEU A 339 -28.03 7.44 18.57
N LYS A 340 -28.74 8.15 19.46
CA LYS A 340 -29.99 7.68 20.06
C LYS A 340 -31.06 7.34 19.02
N ASP A 341 -31.01 7.97 17.85
CA ASP A 341 -32.02 7.85 16.81
C ASP A 341 -31.50 7.17 15.52
N ALA A 342 -30.22 6.80 15.45
CA ALA A 342 -29.60 6.22 14.26
C ALA A 342 -29.46 4.70 14.37
N ALA A 343 -29.79 3.96 13.32
CA ALA A 343 -29.47 2.54 13.22
C ALA A 343 -27.99 2.35 12.82
N PRO A 344 -27.31 1.29 13.30
CA PRO A 344 -25.97 0.97 12.80
C PRO A 344 -26.02 0.57 11.32
N PRO A 345 -24.93 0.77 10.55
CA PRO A 345 -24.78 0.22 9.21
C PRO A 345 -24.87 -1.31 9.21
N ALA A 346 -25.08 -1.91 8.04
CA ALA A 346 -25.08 -3.35 7.89
C ALA A 346 -23.69 -3.94 8.20
N GLY A 347 -23.61 -4.91 9.12
CA GLY A 347 -22.39 -5.66 9.43
C GLY A 347 -22.02 -6.74 8.40
N THR A 348 -22.48 -6.61 7.16
CA THR A 348 -22.11 -7.57 6.10
C THR A 348 -20.63 -7.37 5.76
N HIS A 349 -19.87 -8.47 5.73
CA HIS A 349 -18.47 -8.41 5.35
C HIS A 349 -18.34 -8.00 3.88
N LEU A 350 -17.54 -6.97 3.64
CA LEU A 350 -17.20 -6.48 2.32
C LEU A 350 -15.97 -7.24 1.78
N PRO A 351 -15.85 -7.43 0.46
CA PRO A 351 -14.65 -8.01 -0.13
C PRO A 351 -13.40 -7.18 0.21
N VAL A 352 -12.29 -7.86 0.51
CA VAL A 352 -10.99 -7.25 0.81
C VAL A 352 -10.04 -7.35 -0.38
N GLU A 353 -9.02 -6.50 -0.40
CA GLU A 353 -7.98 -6.57 -1.42
C GLU A 353 -7.12 -7.83 -1.30
N PRO A 354 -6.66 -8.41 -2.42
CA PRO A 354 -5.72 -9.51 -2.35
C PRO A 354 -4.36 -9.06 -1.81
N VAL A 355 -3.86 -9.78 -0.80
CA VAL A 355 -2.66 -9.41 -0.04
C VAL A 355 -1.33 -9.76 -0.71
N GLN A 356 -1.36 -10.47 -1.84
CA GLN A 356 -0.16 -11.02 -2.48
C GLN A 356 0.30 -10.11 -3.63
N PRO A 357 1.43 -9.40 -3.49
CA PRO A 357 1.90 -8.50 -4.54
C PRO A 357 2.34 -9.28 -5.78
N ILE A 358 2.22 -8.65 -6.95
CA ILE A 358 2.74 -9.19 -8.20
C ILE A 358 4.22 -8.77 -8.31
N PRO A 359 5.16 -9.72 -8.46
CA PRO A 359 6.57 -9.41 -8.70
C PRO A 359 6.74 -8.53 -9.94
N VAL A 360 7.60 -7.52 -9.84
CA VAL A 360 7.81 -6.51 -10.90
C VAL A 360 8.36 -7.14 -12.18
N ASP A 361 9.26 -8.13 -12.06
CA ASP A 361 9.79 -8.91 -13.17
C ASP A 361 8.68 -9.68 -13.91
N ALA A 362 7.71 -10.22 -13.16
CA ALA A 362 6.56 -10.89 -13.74
C ALA A 362 5.66 -9.89 -14.52
N LEU A 363 5.44 -8.69 -13.99
CA LEU A 363 4.72 -7.62 -14.71
C LEU A 363 5.45 -7.17 -15.98
N GLU A 364 6.78 -7.06 -15.90
CA GLU A 364 7.63 -6.70 -17.04
C GLU A 364 7.50 -7.72 -18.18
N GLU A 365 7.62 -9.01 -17.87
CA GLU A 365 7.50 -10.07 -18.85
C GLU A 365 6.06 -10.16 -19.42
N ALA A 366 5.04 -9.96 -18.60
CA ALA A 366 3.66 -9.87 -19.08
C ALA A 366 3.45 -8.69 -20.03
N ALA A 367 4.02 -7.52 -19.70
CA ALA A 367 3.91 -6.34 -20.56
C ALA A 367 4.64 -6.52 -21.89
N LYS A 368 5.82 -7.15 -21.91
CA LYS A 368 6.57 -7.48 -23.13
C LYS A 368 5.86 -8.53 -23.99
N GLY A 369 5.31 -9.57 -23.36
CA GLY A 369 4.64 -10.70 -24.03
C GLY A 369 3.24 -10.39 -24.53
N ARG A 370 2.67 -9.24 -24.17
CA ARG A 370 1.31 -8.84 -24.53
C ARG A 370 1.21 -8.52 -26.03
N ALA A 371 0.50 -9.37 -26.77
CA ALA A 371 0.09 -9.08 -28.13
C ALA A 371 -1.07 -8.05 -28.13
N GLY A 372 -0.75 -6.75 -28.08
CA GLY A 372 -1.74 -5.67 -28.14
C GLY A 372 -1.27 -4.36 -27.53
N SER A 373 -2.14 -3.34 -27.56
CA SER A 373 -1.88 -2.08 -26.87
C SER A 373 -1.91 -2.28 -25.34
N LEU A 374 -1.07 -1.53 -24.61
CA LEU A 374 -1.17 -1.37 -23.15
C LEU A 374 -2.27 -0.37 -22.75
N SER A 375 -3.07 0.09 -23.71
CA SER A 375 -4.27 0.88 -23.45
C SER A 375 -5.32 0.07 -22.70
N PRO A 376 -6.10 0.71 -21.80
CA PRO A 376 -7.26 0.09 -21.16
C PRO A 376 -8.25 -0.50 -22.15
N TYR A 377 -8.89 -1.61 -21.81
CA TYR A 377 -10.01 -2.12 -22.61
C TYR A 377 -11.19 -1.19 -22.42
N GLN A 378 -11.82 -0.78 -23.52
CA GLN A 378 -12.89 0.22 -23.48
C GLN A 378 -14.19 -0.34 -24.03
N MET A 379 -15.28 0.15 -23.46
CA MET A 379 -16.62 0.01 -24.04
C MET A 379 -17.41 1.29 -23.81
N SER A 380 -18.41 1.51 -24.65
CA SER A 380 -19.24 2.71 -24.59
C SER A 380 -20.67 2.37 -24.15
N ALA A 381 -21.17 3.18 -23.22
CA ALA A 381 -22.58 3.32 -22.88
C ALA A 381 -23.15 4.58 -23.54
N SER A 382 -24.43 4.89 -23.31
CA SER A 382 -25.08 6.09 -23.85
C SER A 382 -24.45 7.35 -23.28
N ASP A 383 -24.38 7.44 -21.95
CA ASP A 383 -23.88 8.62 -21.23
C ASP A 383 -22.43 8.47 -20.73
N PHE A 384 -21.87 7.27 -20.80
CA PHE A 384 -20.58 6.95 -20.17
C PHE A 384 -19.64 6.19 -21.10
N ASP A 385 -18.34 6.38 -20.91
CA ASP A 385 -17.30 5.46 -21.36
C ASP A 385 -16.80 4.65 -20.17
N VAL A 386 -16.59 3.36 -20.40
CA VAL A 386 -16.13 2.41 -19.38
C VAL A 386 -14.77 1.88 -19.79
N ALA A 387 -13.80 1.93 -18.89
CA ALA A 387 -12.46 1.43 -19.08
C ALA A 387 -12.11 0.36 -18.03
N PHE A 388 -11.65 -0.79 -18.49
CA PHE A 388 -11.10 -1.86 -17.66
C PHE A 388 -9.58 -1.77 -17.66
N ILE A 389 -9.00 -1.68 -16.47
CA ILE A 389 -7.58 -1.42 -16.25
C ILE A 389 -7.00 -2.55 -15.41
N THR A 390 -5.95 -3.19 -15.92
CA THR A 390 -5.24 -4.29 -15.26
C THR A 390 -3.86 -3.83 -14.78
N PRO A 391 -3.23 -4.53 -13.81
CA PRO A 391 -1.92 -4.16 -13.28
C PRO A 391 -0.83 -4.11 -14.35
N VAL A 392 -0.90 -5.01 -15.33
CA VAL A 392 0.01 -5.04 -16.49
C VAL A 392 -0.08 -3.75 -17.31
N MET A 393 -1.28 -3.19 -17.47
CA MET A 393 -1.48 -1.90 -18.16
C MET A 393 -0.94 -0.73 -17.35
N ILE A 394 -1.15 -0.74 -16.03
CA ILE A 394 -0.60 0.30 -15.13
C ILE A 394 0.93 0.30 -15.21
N TYR A 395 1.55 -0.87 -15.08
CA TYR A 395 2.99 -1.05 -15.24
C TYR A 395 3.48 -0.55 -16.60
N GLY A 396 2.81 -0.98 -17.67
CA GLY A 396 3.12 -0.57 -19.04
C GLY A 396 3.07 0.96 -19.24
N ALA A 397 2.01 1.60 -18.74
CA ALA A 397 1.82 3.04 -18.87
C ALA A 397 2.90 3.85 -18.13
N GLN A 398 3.33 3.39 -16.95
CA GLN A 398 4.36 4.06 -16.16
C GLN A 398 5.75 3.91 -16.79
N HIS A 399 6.13 2.68 -17.20
CA HIS A 399 7.51 2.39 -17.63
C HIS A 399 7.80 2.52 -19.15
N GLN A 400 6.78 2.58 -20.02
CA GLN A 400 7.02 2.89 -21.44
C GLN A 400 7.53 4.33 -21.64
N SER A 401 7.14 5.26 -20.76
CA SER A 401 7.59 6.66 -20.81
C SER A 401 9.11 6.81 -20.57
N GLU A 402 9.67 6.00 -19.68
CA GLU A 402 11.10 6.00 -19.33
C GLU A 402 11.98 5.43 -20.45
N GLN A 403 11.46 4.45 -21.20
CA GLN A 403 12.17 3.83 -22.32
C GLN A 403 12.13 4.70 -23.59
N ALA A 404 11.03 5.42 -23.83
CA ALA A 404 10.91 6.37 -24.94
C ALA A 404 11.82 7.61 -24.75
N GLY A 405 12.06 8.04 -23.51
CA GLY A 405 12.99 9.13 -23.19
C GLY A 405 14.48 8.78 -23.35
N ARG A 406 14.84 7.48 -23.41
CA ARG A 406 16.22 7.01 -23.59
C ARG A 406 16.63 6.73 -25.03
N ARG A 407 15.68 6.66 -25.98
CA ARG A 407 15.98 6.55 -27.42
C ARG A 407 16.00 7.95 -28.02
N GLU A 408 17.15 8.35 -28.59
CA GLU A 408 17.31 9.62 -29.31
C GLU A 408 16.13 9.87 -30.27
N ARG A 409 15.51 11.04 -30.15
CA ARG A 409 14.36 11.47 -30.96
C ARG A 409 14.72 11.50 -32.46
N PRO A 410 14.00 10.80 -33.35
CA PRO A 410 14.01 11.12 -34.77
C PRO A 410 13.12 12.35 -35.04
N ARG A 411 13.59 13.25 -35.90
CA ARG A 411 12.85 14.43 -36.40
C ARG A 411 11.92 14.04 -37.57
N VAL A 412 10.68 13.60 -37.31
CA VAL A 412 9.47 13.80 -38.17
C VAL A 412 8.23 13.52 -37.28
N PRO A 413 7.18 14.39 -37.26
CA PRO A 413 6.05 14.23 -36.34
C PRO A 413 4.91 13.43 -36.98
N LEU A 414 4.76 12.18 -36.56
CA LEU A 414 3.49 11.44 -36.44
C LEU A 414 3.75 10.43 -35.32
N GLY A 415 3.59 10.88 -34.08
CA GLY A 415 4.29 10.33 -32.92
C GLY A 415 3.52 9.25 -32.14
N PRO A 416 4.22 8.32 -31.47
CA PRO A 416 3.72 7.45 -30.39
C PRO A 416 3.01 8.21 -29.24
N ASP A 417 3.10 9.53 -29.22
CA ASP A 417 2.48 10.44 -28.25
C ASP A 417 0.94 10.42 -28.27
N ALA A 418 0.29 10.01 -29.36
CA ALA A 418 -1.17 9.98 -29.44
C ALA A 418 -1.80 8.90 -28.53
N ALA A 419 -1.18 7.72 -28.46
CA ALA A 419 -1.62 6.65 -27.56
C ALA A 419 -1.41 7.04 -26.10
N TYR A 420 -0.26 7.67 -25.80
CA TYR A 420 0.06 8.17 -24.46
C TYR A 420 -0.87 9.32 -24.02
N ALA A 421 -1.17 10.27 -24.92
CA ALA A 421 -2.10 11.36 -24.67
C ALA A 421 -3.54 10.88 -24.45
N LEU A 422 -3.96 9.79 -25.10
CA LEU A 422 -5.27 9.14 -24.88
C LEU A 422 -5.31 8.33 -23.58
N MET A 423 -4.17 7.79 -23.11
CA MET A 423 -4.09 7.00 -21.88
C MET A 423 -4.09 7.87 -20.61
N ARG A 424 -3.49 9.07 -20.67
CA ARG A 424 -3.31 9.94 -19.49
C ARG A 424 -4.62 10.26 -18.74
N PRO A 425 -5.77 10.57 -19.40
CA PRO A 425 -7.03 10.79 -18.70
C PRO A 425 -7.63 9.51 -18.10
N LEU A 426 -7.40 8.34 -18.71
CA LEU A 426 -7.93 7.06 -18.23
C LEU A 426 -7.14 6.53 -17.03
N MET A 427 -5.85 6.85 -16.98
CA MET A 427 -4.91 6.48 -15.92
C MET A 427 -4.65 7.61 -14.91
N ASP A 428 -5.39 8.71 -14.99
CA ASP A 428 -5.41 9.77 -13.97
C ASP A 428 -6.37 9.35 -12.86
N PHE A 429 -5.84 8.72 -11.81
CA PHE A 429 -6.61 8.27 -10.66
C PHE A 429 -6.84 9.37 -9.62
N SER A 430 -6.44 10.62 -9.92
CA SER A 430 -6.56 11.75 -9.01
C SER A 430 -5.95 11.40 -7.64
N ASN A 431 -6.74 11.47 -6.56
CA ASN A 431 -6.29 11.16 -5.20
C ASN A 431 -5.85 9.70 -5.00
N TRP A 432 -6.17 8.80 -5.92
CA TRP A 432 -5.83 7.38 -5.87
C TRP A 432 -4.58 7.00 -6.69
N SER A 433 -3.78 7.99 -7.11
CA SER A 433 -2.55 7.73 -7.86
C SER A 433 -1.53 6.90 -7.05
N GLU A 434 -1.41 7.14 -5.75
CA GLU A 434 -0.55 6.34 -4.86
C GLU A 434 -1.07 4.92 -4.65
N TYR A 435 -2.39 4.73 -4.73
CA TYR A 435 -2.98 3.40 -4.68
C TYR A 435 -2.53 2.56 -5.87
N VAL A 436 -2.47 3.08 -7.09
CA VAL A 436 -2.00 2.24 -8.20
C VAL A 436 -0.48 2.11 -8.30
N ALA A 437 0.29 2.73 -7.40
CA ALA A 437 1.74 2.90 -7.54
C ALA A 437 2.56 1.59 -7.43
N ASP A 438 2.05 0.57 -6.73
CA ASP A 438 2.73 -0.73 -6.58
C ASP A 438 2.01 -1.86 -7.34
N PHE A 439 1.12 -1.50 -8.28
CA PHE A 439 0.40 -2.43 -9.15
C PHE A 439 -0.41 -3.49 -8.37
N PRO A 440 -1.40 -3.08 -7.55
CA PRO A 440 -2.19 -4.02 -6.76
C PRO A 440 -2.87 -5.04 -7.67
N PRO A 441 -2.96 -6.33 -7.27
CA PRO A 441 -3.56 -7.39 -8.07
C PRO A 441 -5.08 -7.28 -8.08
N VAL A 442 -5.62 -6.20 -8.64
CA VAL A 442 -7.06 -5.92 -8.69
C VAL A 442 -7.46 -5.49 -10.09
N LEU A 443 -8.72 -5.75 -10.45
CA LEU A 443 -9.31 -5.20 -11.65
C LEU A 443 -9.95 -3.84 -11.32
N LEU A 444 -9.50 -2.80 -12.03
CA LEU A 444 -10.10 -1.47 -11.94
C LEU A 444 -11.07 -1.27 -13.10
N ILE A 445 -12.28 -0.81 -12.80
CA ILE A 445 -13.28 -0.39 -13.78
C ILE A 445 -13.58 1.08 -13.54
N ARG A 446 -13.18 1.92 -14.50
CA ARG A 446 -13.45 3.35 -14.49
C ARG A 446 -14.65 3.67 -15.37
N VAL A 447 -15.58 4.46 -14.87
CA VAL A 447 -16.75 4.94 -15.60
C VAL A 447 -16.69 6.46 -15.71
N THR A 448 -16.49 6.97 -16.91
CA THR A 448 -16.29 8.39 -17.17
C THR A 448 -17.49 8.97 -17.95
N PRO A 449 -18.10 10.08 -17.48
CA PRO A 449 -19.12 10.80 -18.23
C PRO A 449 -18.66 11.25 -19.61
N LYS A 450 -19.49 11.04 -20.63
CA LYS A 450 -19.22 11.49 -22.01
C LYS A 450 -19.45 12.97 -22.18
N LEU A 451 -18.60 13.58 -23.00
CA LEU A 451 -18.82 14.91 -23.56
C LEU A 451 -19.64 14.82 -24.85
N VAL A 452 -20.88 15.26 -24.79
CA VAL A 452 -21.82 15.28 -25.92
C VAL A 452 -22.18 16.72 -26.31
N GLU A 453 -22.33 16.95 -27.60
CA GLU A 453 -22.87 18.22 -28.12
C GLU A 453 -24.38 18.04 -28.28
N GLY A 454 -25.16 18.92 -27.63
CA GLY A 454 -26.61 18.88 -27.67
C GLY A 454 -27.14 19.01 -29.10
N PHE A 455 -28.29 18.39 -29.38
CA PHE A 455 -28.88 18.39 -30.72
C PHE A 455 -29.08 19.82 -31.27
N TRP A 456 -29.70 20.70 -30.49
CA TRP A 456 -29.90 22.10 -30.88
C TRP A 456 -28.59 22.88 -31.04
N THR A 457 -27.56 22.54 -30.26
CA THR A 457 -26.22 23.13 -30.39
C THR A 457 -25.55 22.73 -31.70
N LYS A 458 -25.66 21.45 -32.09
CA LYS A 458 -25.21 20.98 -33.41
C LYS A 458 -25.93 21.70 -34.55
N VAL A 459 -27.25 21.85 -34.44
CA VAL A 459 -28.08 22.53 -35.46
C VAL A 459 -27.68 24.00 -35.56
N ALA A 460 -27.55 24.71 -34.43
CA ALA A 460 -27.13 26.12 -34.42
C ALA A 460 -25.72 26.30 -35.00
N ARG A 461 -24.78 25.41 -34.66
CA ARG A 461 -23.43 25.40 -35.25
C ARG A 461 -23.48 25.17 -36.75
N GLY A 462 -24.28 24.22 -37.22
CA GLY A 462 -24.49 23.97 -38.65
C GLY A 462 -25.08 25.19 -39.37
N ALA A 463 -26.05 25.87 -38.76
CA ALA A 463 -26.61 27.11 -39.32
C ALA A 463 -25.58 28.23 -39.40
N ALA A 464 -24.75 28.43 -38.36
CA ALA A 464 -23.65 29.39 -38.38
C ALA A 464 -22.63 29.06 -39.49
N GLU A 465 -22.34 27.79 -39.72
CA GLU A 465 -21.45 27.33 -40.78
C GLU A 465 -22.00 27.68 -42.17
N THR A 466 -23.32 27.58 -42.40
CA THR A 466 -23.95 28.05 -43.65
C THR A 466 -23.85 29.56 -43.86
N GLN A 467 -23.63 30.33 -42.79
CA GLN A 467 -23.39 31.78 -42.83
C GLN A 467 -21.90 32.13 -42.89
N GLY A 468 -21.02 31.15 -43.11
CA GLY A 468 -19.57 31.36 -43.21
C GLY A 468 -18.85 31.46 -41.87
N VAL A 469 -19.52 31.16 -40.75
CA VAL A 469 -18.93 31.18 -39.40
C VAL A 469 -18.70 29.75 -38.91
N VAL A 470 -17.43 29.33 -38.87
CA VAL A 470 -17.04 27.99 -38.38
C VAL A 470 -16.85 28.06 -36.86
N LEU A 471 -17.82 27.53 -36.12
CA LEU A 471 -17.73 27.40 -34.66
C LEU A 471 -17.19 26.02 -34.27
N PRO A 472 -16.35 25.90 -33.23
CA PRO A 472 -15.96 24.59 -32.70
C PRO A 472 -17.15 23.89 -32.01
N PRO A 473 -17.14 22.53 -31.93
CA PRO A 473 -18.18 21.80 -31.21
C PRO A 473 -18.25 22.20 -29.73
N ILE A 474 -19.44 22.59 -29.25
CA ILE A 474 -19.64 22.98 -27.85
C ILE A 474 -20.16 21.76 -27.09
N LYS A 475 -19.24 20.98 -26.52
CA LYS A 475 -19.57 19.75 -25.79
C LYS A 475 -19.81 20.04 -24.31
N ARG A 476 -20.79 19.35 -23.74
CA ARG A 476 -21.07 19.32 -22.30
C ARG A 476 -21.18 17.87 -21.85
N PHE A 477 -21.05 17.61 -20.56
CA PHE A 477 -21.23 16.26 -20.06
C PHE A 477 -22.68 15.79 -20.25
N ALA A 478 -22.85 14.53 -20.65
CA ALA A 478 -24.16 13.93 -20.89
C ALA A 478 -24.99 13.83 -19.61
N SER A 479 -24.40 13.21 -18.57
CA SER A 479 -24.91 13.13 -17.21
C SER A 479 -23.77 12.78 -16.26
N GLY A 480 -23.86 13.18 -14.99
CA GLY A 480 -23.01 12.61 -13.94
C GLY A 480 -23.34 11.13 -13.71
N PHE A 481 -22.33 10.39 -13.25
CA PHE A 481 -22.43 8.98 -12.90
C PHE A 481 -22.99 8.82 -11.49
N SER A 482 -23.98 7.94 -11.30
CA SER A 482 -24.53 7.63 -9.97
C SER A 482 -23.91 6.36 -9.39
N ARG A 483 -24.06 5.22 -10.06
CA ARG A 483 -23.54 3.92 -9.60
C ARG A 483 -23.43 2.90 -10.73
N MET A 484 -22.71 1.80 -10.47
CA MET A 484 -22.61 0.64 -11.35
C MET A 484 -22.86 -0.63 -10.55
N ARG A 485 -23.54 -1.60 -11.18
CA ARG A 485 -23.63 -2.98 -10.70
C ARG A 485 -22.98 -3.90 -11.74
N ALA A 486 -22.19 -4.87 -11.29
CA ALA A 486 -21.53 -5.84 -12.15
C ALA A 486 -22.09 -7.25 -11.89
N PHE A 487 -22.19 -8.06 -12.95
CA PHE A 487 -22.75 -9.42 -12.85
C PHE A 487 -21.89 -10.42 -13.61
N CYS A 488 -21.70 -11.58 -12.99
CA CYS A 488 -21.11 -12.79 -13.56
C CYS A 488 -22.26 -13.77 -13.81
N GLY A 489 -22.73 -13.86 -15.06
CA GLY A 489 -24.01 -14.48 -15.38
C GLY A 489 -25.16 -13.68 -14.75
N ASP A 490 -25.95 -14.35 -13.91
CA ASP A 490 -27.04 -13.74 -13.14
C ASP A 490 -26.63 -13.33 -11.72
N ALA A 491 -25.46 -13.76 -11.25
CA ALA A 491 -24.96 -13.42 -9.92
C ALA A 491 -24.35 -12.02 -9.92
N GLU A 492 -24.79 -11.17 -8.99
CA GLU A 492 -24.18 -9.86 -8.77
C GLU A 492 -22.83 -10.04 -8.09
N VAL A 493 -21.84 -9.34 -8.62
CA VAL A 493 -20.47 -9.32 -8.12
C VAL A 493 -20.30 -8.07 -7.28
N THR A 494 -19.96 -8.26 -6.00
CA THR A 494 -19.72 -7.14 -5.09
C THR A 494 -18.31 -6.59 -5.34
N PRO A 495 -18.16 -5.29 -5.62
CA PRO A 495 -16.84 -4.67 -5.72
C PRO A 495 -16.13 -4.65 -4.36
N ILE A 496 -14.81 -4.71 -4.39
CA ILE A 496 -13.95 -4.42 -3.24
C ILE A 496 -14.15 -2.96 -2.83
N HIS A 497 -14.16 -2.04 -3.80
CA HIS A 497 -14.39 -0.62 -3.59
C HIS A 497 -15.32 -0.05 -4.67
N PRO A 498 -16.47 0.56 -4.34
CA PRO A 498 -17.38 1.21 -5.30
C PRO A 498 -17.29 2.74 -5.21
N PHE A 499 -16.15 3.33 -5.56
CA PHE A 499 -15.96 4.77 -5.37
C PHE A 499 -16.68 5.61 -6.44
N GLN A 500 -17.30 6.70 -5.98
CA GLN A 500 -17.81 7.78 -6.82
C GLN A 500 -16.90 8.99 -6.62
N ILE A 501 -16.20 9.39 -7.69
CA ILE A 501 -15.18 10.44 -7.64
C ILE A 501 -15.81 11.73 -8.17
N GLU A 502 -15.77 12.78 -7.37
CA GLU A 502 -16.16 14.13 -7.78
C GLU A 502 -15.04 14.77 -8.60
N GLN A 503 -15.36 15.20 -9.81
CA GLN A 503 -14.48 15.97 -10.68
C GLN A 503 -15.03 17.38 -10.82
N ARG A 504 -14.32 18.37 -10.27
CA ARG A 504 -14.68 19.78 -10.43
C ARG A 504 -14.43 20.26 -11.85
N ILE A 505 -15.44 20.86 -12.46
CA ILE A 505 -15.40 21.41 -13.81
C ILE A 505 -15.26 22.93 -13.77
N SER A 506 -15.89 23.57 -12.78
CA SER A 506 -15.81 25.00 -12.51
C SER A 506 -15.83 25.25 -10.99
N GLU A 507 -15.85 26.51 -10.56
CA GLU A 507 -16.01 26.84 -9.14
C GLU A 507 -17.36 26.39 -8.56
N SER A 508 -18.40 26.31 -9.39
CA SER A 508 -19.76 25.95 -8.98
C SER A 508 -20.28 24.62 -9.53
N ASP A 509 -19.61 24.03 -10.52
CA ASP A 509 -20.03 22.79 -11.16
C ASP A 509 -19.04 21.64 -10.92
N ALA A 510 -19.58 20.51 -10.51
CA ALA A 510 -18.88 19.25 -10.40
C ALA A 510 -19.63 18.15 -11.15
N ILE A 511 -18.89 17.13 -11.56
CA ILE A 511 -19.46 15.92 -12.15
C ILE A 511 -18.88 14.68 -11.49
N HIS A 512 -19.71 13.68 -11.29
CA HIS A 512 -19.27 12.42 -10.72
C HIS A 512 -18.86 11.42 -11.80
N ALA A 513 -17.73 10.76 -11.56
CA ALA A 513 -17.24 9.59 -12.27
C ALA A 513 -17.21 8.36 -11.32
N GLY A 514 -17.13 7.16 -11.88
CA GLY A 514 -17.02 5.91 -11.11
C GLY A 514 -15.61 5.33 -11.15
N LEU A 515 -15.13 4.84 -10.01
CA LEU A 515 -13.94 3.98 -9.91
C LEU A 515 -14.28 2.76 -9.06
N TYR A 516 -14.37 1.61 -9.70
CA TYR A 516 -14.73 0.36 -9.06
C TYR A 516 -13.52 -0.58 -9.04
N VAL A 517 -13.26 -1.17 -7.88
CA VAL A 517 -12.18 -2.14 -7.67
C VAL A 517 -12.80 -3.51 -7.48
N PHE A 518 -12.33 -4.51 -8.20
CA PHE A 518 -12.80 -5.88 -8.13
C PHE A 518 -11.66 -6.85 -7.89
N ASP A 519 -11.97 -7.96 -7.24
CA ASP A 519 -11.08 -9.12 -7.19
C ASP A 519 -10.80 -9.62 -8.62
N PRO A 520 -9.56 -10.05 -8.95
CA PRO A 520 -9.21 -10.55 -10.28
C PRO A 520 -10.11 -11.66 -10.82
N ASP A 521 -10.67 -12.48 -9.93
CA ASP A 521 -11.51 -13.62 -10.29
C ASP A 521 -13.01 -13.30 -10.20
N ALA A 522 -13.37 -12.06 -9.84
CA ALA A 522 -14.74 -11.60 -9.73
C ALA A 522 -15.49 -11.63 -11.07
N ILE A 523 -14.76 -11.46 -12.19
CA ILE A 523 -15.28 -11.65 -13.54
C ILE A 523 -14.31 -12.51 -14.35
N GLY A 524 -14.84 -13.37 -15.21
CA GLY A 524 -13.99 -14.24 -16.03
C GLY A 524 -14.76 -15.11 -17.02
N PRO A 525 -14.05 -15.98 -17.75
CA PRO A 525 -14.62 -16.89 -18.73
C PRO A 525 -15.72 -17.81 -18.17
N ALA A 526 -15.64 -18.13 -16.88
CA ALA A 526 -16.62 -18.99 -16.20
C ALA A 526 -18.01 -18.34 -16.07
N CYS A 527 -18.13 -17.02 -16.21
CA CYS A 527 -19.38 -16.30 -16.03
C CYS A 527 -20.45 -16.55 -17.10
N ALA A 528 -20.11 -17.22 -18.21
CA ALA A 528 -20.87 -17.28 -19.46
C ALA A 528 -21.10 -15.91 -20.14
N SER A 529 -21.53 -14.90 -19.39
CA SER A 529 -21.61 -13.49 -19.79
C SER A 529 -21.24 -12.57 -18.63
N VAL A 530 -20.54 -11.47 -18.92
CA VAL A 530 -20.30 -10.39 -17.95
C VAL A 530 -21.15 -9.19 -18.32
N LYS A 531 -21.93 -8.68 -17.36
CA LYS A 531 -22.90 -7.61 -17.55
C LYS A 531 -22.64 -6.47 -16.58
N LEU A 532 -22.62 -5.25 -17.10
CA LEU A 532 -22.60 -4.01 -16.31
C LEU A 532 -23.97 -3.32 -16.42
N VAL A 533 -24.46 -2.81 -15.29
CA VAL A 533 -25.66 -1.97 -15.23
C VAL A 533 -25.26 -0.61 -14.69
N LEU A 534 -25.36 0.41 -15.54
CA LEU A 534 -24.87 1.77 -15.28
C LEU A 534 -26.04 2.70 -14.98
N TYR A 535 -25.93 3.48 -13.92
CA TYR A 535 -26.97 4.41 -13.48
C TYR A 535 -26.43 5.84 -13.56
N SER A 536 -27.22 6.75 -14.12
CA SER A 536 -26.88 8.16 -14.22
C SER A 536 -27.59 8.97 -13.14
N GLU A 537 -27.04 10.12 -12.77
CA GLU A 537 -27.70 11.02 -11.81
C GLU A 537 -29.03 11.56 -12.32
N LYS A 538 -29.17 11.65 -13.65
CA LYS A 538 -30.42 12.06 -14.29
C LYS A 538 -31.53 11.01 -14.16
N ASP A 539 -31.17 9.72 -14.10
CA ASP A 539 -32.12 8.61 -14.03
C ASP A 539 -31.56 7.48 -13.13
N PRO A 540 -31.55 7.68 -11.79
CA PRO A 540 -30.87 6.79 -10.85
C PRO A 540 -31.56 5.42 -10.68
N ASP A 541 -32.80 5.30 -11.13
CA ASP A 541 -33.60 4.08 -11.03
C ASP A 541 -33.58 3.25 -12.33
N LYS A 542 -33.21 3.86 -13.46
CA LYS A 542 -33.18 3.20 -14.77
C LYS A 542 -31.76 2.88 -15.21
N GLY A 543 -31.30 1.70 -14.85
CA GLY A 543 -29.98 1.21 -15.24
C GLY A 543 -29.86 0.86 -16.72
N GLU A 544 -28.84 1.40 -17.40
CA GLU A 544 -28.46 1.00 -18.74
C GLU A 544 -27.63 -0.30 -18.70
N ILE A 545 -28.10 -1.34 -19.39
CA ILE A 545 -27.43 -2.63 -19.45
C ILE A 545 -26.39 -2.63 -20.58
N ARG A 546 -25.20 -3.13 -20.27
CA ARG A 546 -24.11 -3.35 -21.23
C ARG A 546 -23.44 -4.70 -21.01
N LEU A 547 -23.31 -5.48 -22.08
CA LEU A 547 -22.57 -6.73 -22.10
C LEU A 547 -21.11 -6.46 -22.45
N VAL A 548 -20.19 -7.03 -21.68
CA VAL A 548 -18.76 -6.96 -21.95
C VAL A 548 -18.40 -8.00 -23.01
N ASP A 549 -17.64 -7.61 -24.03
CA ASP A 549 -17.19 -8.52 -25.09
C ASP A 549 -16.43 -9.71 -24.48
N ALA A 550 -16.80 -10.94 -24.85
CA ALA A 550 -16.18 -12.15 -24.34
C ALA A 550 -14.65 -12.19 -24.58
N LYS A 551 -14.16 -11.60 -25.68
CA LYS A 551 -12.72 -11.47 -25.95
C LYS A 551 -12.05 -10.53 -24.94
N VAL A 552 -12.71 -9.44 -24.56
CA VAL A 552 -12.20 -8.53 -23.52
C VAL A 552 -12.13 -9.26 -22.19
N VAL A 553 -13.19 -9.99 -21.80
CA VAL A 553 -13.20 -10.81 -20.57
C VAL A 553 -12.07 -11.84 -20.58
N GLN A 554 -11.84 -12.52 -21.70
CA GLN A 554 -10.74 -13.47 -21.85
C GLN A 554 -9.36 -12.83 -21.72
N GLN A 555 -9.18 -11.61 -22.24
CA GLN A 555 -7.89 -10.93 -22.14
C GLN A 555 -7.65 -10.36 -20.74
N ILE A 556 -8.67 -9.79 -20.10
CA ILE A 556 -8.62 -9.41 -18.67
C ILE A 556 -8.24 -10.64 -17.84
N TRP A 557 -8.90 -11.78 -18.07
CA TRP A 557 -8.55 -13.01 -17.40
C TRP A 557 -7.08 -13.36 -17.60
N ARG A 558 -6.57 -13.36 -18.83
CA ARG A 558 -5.14 -13.65 -19.11
C ARG A 558 -4.18 -12.70 -18.42
N ASP A 559 -4.50 -11.41 -18.31
CA ASP A 559 -3.66 -10.42 -17.62
C ASP A 559 -3.40 -10.79 -16.15
N PHE A 560 -4.34 -11.50 -15.50
CA PHE A 560 -4.21 -11.98 -14.11
C PHE A 560 -3.68 -13.42 -13.99
N ALA A 561 -3.26 -14.07 -15.08
CA ALA A 561 -2.76 -15.43 -15.03
C ALA A 561 -1.54 -15.59 -14.10
N LEU A 562 -0.66 -14.58 -14.07
CA LEU A 562 0.51 -14.55 -13.17
C LEU A 562 0.11 -14.50 -11.70
N TYR A 563 -0.86 -13.65 -11.37
CA TYR A 563 -1.39 -13.52 -10.01
C TYR A 563 -1.96 -14.85 -9.52
N ARG A 564 -2.83 -15.50 -10.32
CA ARG A 564 -3.37 -16.83 -9.97
C ARG A 564 -2.27 -17.87 -9.79
N ALA A 565 -1.30 -17.93 -10.70
CA ALA A 565 -0.16 -18.85 -10.58
C ALA A 565 0.72 -18.60 -9.33
N LEU A 566 0.72 -17.39 -8.76
CA LEU A 566 1.42 -17.07 -7.52
C LEU A 566 0.60 -17.42 -6.27
N ARG A 567 -0.72 -17.26 -6.35
CA ARG A 567 -1.66 -17.67 -5.30
C ARG A 567 -1.65 -19.19 -5.12
N ASP A 568 -1.83 -19.92 -6.22
CA ASP A 568 -1.97 -21.39 -6.23
C ASP A 568 -0.66 -22.13 -5.85
N ARG A 569 0.48 -21.42 -5.77
CA ARG A 569 1.77 -21.99 -5.31
C ARG A 569 1.95 -21.93 -3.79
N LYS A 570 1.09 -21.21 -3.09
CA LYS A 570 1.19 -20.92 -1.66
C LYS A 570 0.12 -21.62 -0.82
N GLU A 571 -0.96 -22.06 -1.46
CA GLU A 571 -1.88 -23.09 -0.98
C GLU A 571 -1.28 -24.48 -1.21
#